data_AF-A0A8S0Z5B7-F1
#
_entry.id   AF-A0A8S0Z5B7-F1
#
_cell.length_a   1.000
_cell.length_b   1.000
_cell.length_c   1.000
_cell.angle_alpha   90.00
_cell.angle_beta   90.00
_cell.angle_gamma   90.00
#
_symmetry.space_group_name_H-M   'P 1'
#
loop_
_entity.id
_entity.type
_entity.pdbx_description
1 polymer ?
#
loop_
_entity_poly.entity_id
_entity_poly.type
_entity_poly.pdbx_seq_one_letter_code
_entity_poly.pdbx_strand_id
1 'polypeptide(L)'
;MELSPACHHCDCSEDSAQHTLAVCPAWATQRRALTAVIGVDLSLPAVVRSMAGSDSCFIAVATFCEEVISQKEAAEKAREDDLHSDPIRRRRIGRRRRAYHRLMPP
;
A
#
# COMPACT_ATOMS: atom_id res chain seq x y z
N MET A 1 -9.59 9.04 -4.82
CA MET A 1 -8.49 9.40 -5.75
C MET A 1 -7.55 10.25 -4.94
N GLU A 2 -6.28 9.84 -4.85
CA GLU A 2 -5.28 10.56 -4.07
C GLU A 2 -5.02 11.93 -4.71
N LEU A 3 -5.13 13.01 -3.93
CA LEU A 3 -4.96 14.39 -4.45
C LEU A 3 -3.63 15.01 -4.03
N SER A 4 -2.93 14.38 -3.09
CA SER A 4 -1.66 14.86 -2.56
C SER A 4 -0.53 13.91 -2.96
N PRO A 5 0.63 14.40 -3.42
CA PRO A 5 1.82 13.57 -3.55
C PRO A 5 2.39 13.19 -2.17
N ALA A 6 2.02 13.90 -1.10
CA ALA A 6 2.56 13.67 0.24
C ALA A 6 2.13 12.33 0.84
N CYS A 7 3.01 11.76 1.66
CA CYS A 7 2.70 10.57 2.42
C CYS A 7 1.65 10.88 3.50
N HIS A 8 0.57 10.10 3.56
CA HIS A 8 -0.42 10.23 4.64
C HIS A 8 0.01 9.59 5.96
N HIS A 9 1.16 8.91 5.95
CA HIS A 9 1.64 8.11 7.07
C HIS A 9 2.88 8.73 7.75
N CYS A 10 3.43 9.81 7.19
CA CYS A 10 4.50 10.62 7.77
C CYS A 10 4.58 11.98 7.07
N ASP A 11 5.41 12.90 7.58
CA ASP A 11 5.49 14.27 7.05
C ASP A 11 6.30 14.42 5.74
N CYS A 12 6.51 13.32 4.99
CA CYS A 12 7.22 13.38 3.72
C CYS A 12 6.33 13.93 2.61
N SER A 13 6.88 14.85 1.80
CA SER A 13 6.16 15.48 0.69
C SER A 13 5.90 14.55 -0.51
N GLU A 14 6.48 13.34 -0.53
CA GLU A 14 6.32 12.37 -1.61
C GLU A 14 6.13 10.94 -1.08
N ASP A 15 5.02 10.30 -1.44
CA ASP A 15 4.74 8.88 -1.19
C ASP A 15 5.25 7.99 -2.33
N SER A 16 6.55 8.04 -2.62
CA SER A 16 7.13 7.17 -3.64
C SER A 16 7.22 5.70 -3.16
N ALA A 17 7.35 4.78 -4.12
CA ALA A 17 7.58 3.36 -3.79
C ALA A 17 8.86 3.18 -2.97
N GLN A 18 9.93 3.89 -3.33
CA GLN A 18 11.19 3.87 -2.58
C GLN A 18 11.01 4.46 -1.16
N HIS A 19 10.24 5.54 -1.02
CA HIS A 19 9.91 6.10 0.30
C HIS A 19 9.16 5.09 1.16
N THR A 20 8.08 4.51 0.63
CA THR A 20 7.27 3.48 1.30
C THR A 20 8.14 2.30 1.72
N LEU A 21 8.99 1.81 0.83
CA LEU A 21 9.80 0.62 1.06
C LEU A 21 10.92 0.85 2.08
N ALA A 22 11.64 1.98 2.01
CA ALA A 22 12.90 2.16 2.72
C ALA A 22 12.93 3.28 3.77
N VAL A 23 12.02 4.26 3.68
CA VAL A 23 12.14 5.51 4.46
C VAL A 23 11.00 5.69 5.45
N CYS A 24 9.76 5.45 5.02
CA CYS A 24 8.57 5.77 5.80
C CYS A 24 8.63 5.10 7.19
N PRO A 25 8.54 5.87 8.29
CA PRO A 25 8.62 5.31 9.65
C PRO A 25 7.42 4.44 9.98
N ALA A 26 6.25 4.67 9.39
CA ALA A 26 5.06 3.87 9.60
C ALA A 26 5.25 2.39 9.24
N TRP A 27 6.15 2.08 8.31
CA TRP A 27 6.42 0.73 7.83
C TRP A 27 7.68 0.11 8.46
N ALA A 28 8.19 0.66 9.56
CA ALA A 28 9.46 0.21 10.17
C ALA A 28 9.43 -1.26 10.64
N THR A 29 8.29 -1.75 11.12
CA THR A 29 8.16 -3.15 11.56
C THR A 29 8.16 -4.11 10.37
N GLN A 30 7.35 -3.83 9.36
CA GLN A 30 7.26 -4.59 8.11
C GLN A 30 8.60 -4.58 7.38
N ARG A 31 9.25 -3.41 7.32
CA ARG A 31 10.59 -3.25 6.72
C ARG A 31 11.64 -4.06 7.47
N ARG A 32 11.62 -4.10 8.81
CA ARG A 32 12.53 -4.97 9.58
C ARG A 32 12.35 -6.44 9.21
N ALA A 33 11.09 -6.92 9.15
CA ALA A 33 10.78 -8.29 8.74
C ALA A 33 11.29 -8.58 7.32
N LEU A 34 11.09 -7.65 6.38
CA LEU A 34 11.59 -7.76 5.00
C LEU A 34 13.12 -7.84 4.95
N THR A 35 13.82 -6.92 5.63
CA THR A 35 15.30 -6.85 5.61
C THR A 35 15.97 -8.07 6.23
N ALA A 36 15.27 -8.78 7.13
CA ALA A 36 15.77 -10.05 7.68
C ALA A 36 15.84 -11.16 6.63
N VAL A 37 15.10 -11.04 5.52
CA VAL A 37 15.08 -12.02 4.42
C VAL A 37 15.94 -11.55 3.25
N ILE A 38 15.74 -10.31 2.78
CA ILE A 38 16.36 -9.84 1.52
C ILE A 38 17.62 -8.99 1.72
N GLY A 39 17.98 -8.70 2.97
CA GLY A 39 19.11 -7.83 3.32
C GLY A 39 18.72 -6.35 3.46
N VAL A 40 19.72 -5.51 3.78
CA VAL A 40 19.53 -4.09 4.13
C VAL A 40 19.50 -3.15 2.93
N ASP A 41 19.98 -3.58 1.76
CA ASP A 41 19.91 -2.79 0.53
C ASP A 41 18.49 -2.84 -0.05
N LEU A 42 17.72 -1.82 0.27
CA LEU A 42 16.34 -1.66 -0.18
C LEU A 42 16.22 -0.74 -1.41
N SER A 43 17.31 -0.52 -2.16
CA SER A 43 17.18 0.13 -3.47
C SER A 43 16.29 -0.73 -4.38
N LEU A 44 15.40 -0.12 -5.17
CA LEU A 44 14.49 -0.87 -6.06
C LEU A 44 15.23 -1.90 -6.95
N PRO A 45 16.40 -1.59 -7.55
CA PRO A 45 17.14 -2.58 -8.32
C PRO A 45 17.64 -3.76 -7.48
N ALA A 46 18.05 -3.54 -6.23
CA ALA A 46 18.49 -4.62 -5.35
C ALA A 46 17.33 -5.53 -4.95
N VAL A 47 16.18 -4.95 -4.63
CA VAL A 47 14.97 -5.73 -4.29
C VAL A 47 14.54 -6.61 -5.47
N VAL A 48 14.49 -6.07 -6.69
CA VAL A 48 14.15 -6.84 -7.89
C VAL A 48 15.15 -7.97 -8.13
N ARG A 49 16.46 -7.72 -7.94
CA ARG A 49 17.49 -8.77 -8.05
C ARG A 49 17.27 -9.88 -7.01
N SER A 50 16.97 -9.54 -5.76
CA SER A 50 16.70 -10.53 -4.71
C SER A 50 15.47 -11.37 -5.03
N MET A 51 14.38 -10.74 -5.48
CA MET A 51 13.16 -11.44 -5.90
C MET A 51 13.41 -12.41 -7.06
N ALA A 52 14.16 -11.98 -8.08
CA ALA A 52 14.46 -12.81 -9.24
C ALA A 52 15.36 -14.01 -8.92
N GLY A 53 16.16 -13.92 -7.85
CA GLY A 53 17.08 -14.96 -7.43
C GLY A 53 16.52 -15.97 -6.44
N SER A 54 15.31 -15.75 -5.88
CA SER A 54 14.80 -16.57 -4.79
C SER A 54 13.29 -16.43 -4.58
N ASP A 55 12.58 -17.56 -4.59
CA ASP A 55 11.15 -17.62 -4.28
C ASP A 55 10.83 -17.11 -2.86
N SER A 56 11.69 -17.39 -1.88
CA SER A 56 11.48 -16.89 -0.51
C SER A 56 11.66 -15.37 -0.43
N CYS A 57 12.58 -14.79 -1.21
CA CYS A 57 12.70 -13.34 -1.33
C CYS A 57 11.49 -12.74 -2.05
N PHE A 58 10.99 -13.39 -3.10
CA PHE A 58 9.77 -12.99 -3.79
C PHE A 58 8.57 -12.96 -2.84
N ILE A 59 8.35 -14.05 -2.09
CA ILE A 59 7.27 -14.17 -1.11
C ILE A 59 7.40 -13.08 -0.04
N ALA A 60 8.59 -12.84 0.50
CA ALA A 60 8.79 -11.81 1.52
C ALA A 60 8.43 -10.40 1.02
N VAL A 61 8.82 -10.05 -0.21
CA VAL A 61 8.45 -8.76 -0.81
C VAL A 61 6.95 -8.69 -1.09
N ALA A 62 6.33 -9.78 -1.57
CA ALA A 62 4.90 -9.83 -1.79
C ALA A 62 4.11 -9.62 -0.48
N THR A 63 4.47 -10.32 0.59
CA THR A 63 3.87 -10.16 1.93
C THR A 63 4.03 -8.73 2.44
N PHE A 64 5.22 -8.13 2.31
CA PHE A 64 5.43 -6.73 2.67
C PHE A 64 4.47 -5.80 1.91
N CYS A 65 4.35 -5.98 0.60
CA CYS A 65 3.45 -5.18 -0.23
C CYS A 65 1.99 -5.33 0.18
N GLU A 66 1.54 -6.57 0.43
CA GLU A 66 0.17 -6.85 0.88
C GLU A 66 -0.15 -6.17 2.21
N GLU A 67 0.74 -6.28 3.20
CA GLU A 67 0.58 -5.64 4.51
C GLU A 67 0.52 -4.12 4.41
N VAL A 68 1.42 -3.51 3.64
CA VAL A 68 1.46 -2.05 3.46
C VAL A 68 0.23 -1.56 2.71
N ILE A 69 -0.14 -2.20 1.58
CA ILE A 69 -1.29 -1.78 0.77
C ILE A 69 -2.58 -1.92 1.58
N SER A 70 -2.74 -3.01 2.34
CA SER A 70 -3.92 -3.22 3.19
C SER A 70 -4.06 -2.12 4.25
N GLN A 71 -2.95 -1.71 4.88
CA GLN A 71 -2.96 -0.65 5.87
C GLN A 71 -3.18 0.74 5.25
N LYS A 72 -2.60 1.01 4.08
CA LYS A 72 -2.89 2.23 3.31
C LYS A 72 -4.36 2.32 2.91
N GLU A 73 -4.95 1.22 2.42
CA GLU A 73 -6.37 1.16 2.06
C GLU A 73 -7.28 1.37 3.28
N ALA A 74 -6.97 0.74 4.42
CA ALA A 74 -7.72 0.93 5.65
C ALA A 74 -7.67 2.38 6.14
N ALA A 75 -6.50 3.02 6.06
CA ALA A 75 -6.33 4.43 6.41
C ALA A 75 -7.08 5.36 5.45
N GLU A 76 -7.06 5.10 4.14
CA GLU A 76 -7.85 5.87 3.17
C GLU A 76 -9.34 5.72 3.41
N LYS A 77 -9.82 4.50 3.63
CA LYS A 77 -11.22 4.23 3.92
C LYS A 77 -11.70 4.97 5.18
N ALA A 78 -10.88 5.02 6.23
CA ALA A 78 -11.20 5.79 7.43
C ALA A 78 -11.34 7.30 7.12
N ARG A 79 -10.52 7.84 6.20
CA ARG A 79 -10.63 9.24 5.74
C ARG A 79 -11.86 9.48 4.87
N GLU A 80 -12.24 8.54 4.02
CA GLU A 80 -13.46 8.66 3.19
C GLU A 80 -14.76 8.62 4.02
N ASP A 81 -14.76 7.83 5.10
CA ASP A 81 -15.90 7.69 6.02
C ASP A 81 -16.05 8.90 6.97
N ASP A 82 -15.04 9.78 7.07
CA ASP A 82 -15.12 11.02 7.84
C ASP A 82 -16.16 11.98 7.22
N LEU A 83 -17.11 12.43 8.04
CA LEU A 83 -18.18 13.37 7.67
C LEU A 83 -17.64 14.75 7.25
N HIS A 84 -16.39 15.07 7.57
CA HIS A 84 -15.72 16.29 7.14
C HIS A 84 -14.91 16.12 5.84
N SER A 85 -14.87 14.91 5.27
CA SER A 85 -14.18 14.68 4.01
C SER A 85 -14.85 15.43 2.85
N ASP A 86 -14.03 15.84 1.88
CA ASP A 86 -14.49 16.47 0.65
C ASP A 86 -15.52 15.56 -0.06
N PRO A 87 -16.66 16.07 -0.56
CA PRO A 87 -17.66 15.27 -1.27
C PRO A 87 -17.10 14.42 -2.42
N ILE A 88 -15.96 14.79 -3.02
CA ILE A 88 -15.26 14.01 -4.05
C ILE A 88 -14.64 12.73 -3.47
N ARG A 89 -14.18 12.77 -2.20
CA ARG A 89 -13.59 11.67 -1.45
C ARG A 89 -14.62 10.86 -0.66
N ARG A 90 -15.78 11.43 -0.34
CA ARG A 90 -16.89 10.68 0.26
C ARG A 90 -17.26 9.52 -0.64
N ARG A 91 -17.32 8.34 -0.03
CA ARG A 91 -17.74 7.12 -0.71
C ARG A 91 -19.08 7.36 -1.41
N ARG A 92 -19.10 7.33 -2.75
CA ARG A 92 -20.36 7.25 -3.52
C ARG A 92 -20.97 5.88 -3.26
N ILE A 93 -21.67 5.74 -2.14
CA ILE A 93 -22.35 4.52 -1.73
C ILE A 93 -23.32 4.10 -2.86
N GLY A 94 -23.00 2.99 -3.55
CA GLY A 94 -24.04 2.08 -4.02
C GLY A 94 -24.39 1.98 -5.51
N ARG A 95 -23.57 2.42 -6.49
CA ARG A 95 -23.83 2.09 -7.92
C ARG A 95 -23.06 0.90 -8.49
N ARG A 96 -21.78 0.69 -8.15
CA ARG A 96 -20.97 -0.38 -8.79
C ARG A 96 -21.25 -1.81 -8.28
N ARG A 97 -21.44 -2.02 -6.97
CA ARG A 97 -21.70 -3.38 -6.42
C ARG A 97 -23.00 -4.01 -6.93
N ARG A 98 -24.05 -3.21 -7.20
CA ARG A 98 -25.32 -3.71 -7.76
C ARG A 98 -25.23 -4.15 -9.22
N ALA A 99 -24.25 -3.64 -9.97
CA ALA A 99 -24.04 -4.06 -11.35
C ALA A 99 -23.37 -5.44 -11.42
N TYR A 100 -22.37 -5.72 -10.56
CA TYR A 100 -21.67 -7.00 -10.55
C TYR A 100 -22.54 -8.18 -10.08
N HIS A 101 -23.37 -7.97 -9.05
CA HIS A 101 -24.27 -9.02 -8.54
C HIS A 101 -25.45 -9.34 -9.48
N ARG A 102 -25.71 -8.49 -10.49
CA ARG A 102 -26.71 -8.75 -11.54
C ARG A 102 -26.12 -9.45 -12.78
N LEU A 103 -24.81 -9.54 -12.87
CA LEU A 103 -24.09 -10.11 -14.02
C LEU A 103 -23.56 -11.54 -13.76
N MET A 104 -23.69 -12.06 -12.53
CA MET A 104 -23.42 -13.48 -12.27
C MET A 104 -24.72 -14.29 -12.44
N PRO A 105 -24.75 -15.29 -13.34
CA PRO A 105 -25.84 -16.26 -13.40
C PRO A 105 -25.84 -17.16 -12.14
N PRO A 106 -26.96 -17.85 -11.84
CA PRO A 106 -27.09 -18.73 -10.69
C PRO A 106 -26.14 -19.92 -10.71
#